data_AF-A0A443RSK2-F1
#
_entry.id   AF-A0A443RSK2-F1
#
_cell.length_a   1.000
_cell.length_b   1.000
_cell.length_c   1.000
_cell.angle_alpha   90.00
_cell.angle_beta   90.00
_cell.angle_gamma   90.00
#
_symmetry.space_group_name_H-M   'P 1'
#
loop_
_entity.id
_entity.type
_entity.pdbx_description
1 polymer ?
#
loop_
_entity_poly.entity_id
_entity_poly.type
_entity_poly.pdbx_seq_one_letter_code
_entity_poly.pdbx_strand_id
1 'polypeptide(L)' 'MSSKHFALIAAQCENRGIGISGRLPWRLKNEMAYFTDVTSKTEDDKKRNAVVMGRKTWDSIPK' A
#
# COMPACT_ATOMS: atom_id res chain seq x y z
N MET A 1 -13.92 9.05 22.47
CA MET A 1 -13.78 8.47 21.12
C MET A 1 -12.60 7.50 21.14
N SER A 2 -12.75 6.28 20.63
CA SER A 2 -11.63 5.35 20.50
C SER A 2 -10.77 5.78 19.32
N SER A 3 -9.49 6.08 19.57
CA SER A 3 -8.51 6.37 18.51
C SER A 3 -8.23 5.09 17.73
N LYS A 4 -8.32 5.15 16.39
CA LYS A 4 -7.90 4.05 15.51
C LYS A 4 -6.44 4.26 15.14
N HIS A 5 -5.69 3.16 15.09
CA HIS A 5 -4.32 3.20 14.61
C HIS A 5 -4.30 3.62 13.13
N PHE A 6 -3.42 4.55 12.78
CA PHE A 6 -3.24 5.05 11.42
C PHE A 6 -1.76 5.08 11.09
N ALA A 7 -1.41 4.50 9.94
CA ALA A 7 -0.03 4.41 9.45
C ALA A 7 0.01 4.71 7.95
N LEU A 8 1.16 5.20 7.50
CA LEU A 8 1.45 5.42 6.08
C LEU A 8 2.47 4.36 5.63
N ILE A 9 2.30 3.85 4.42
CA ILE A 9 3.21 2.90 3.79
C ILE A 9 3.46 3.32 2.34
N ALA A 10 4.73 3.34 1.92
CA ALA A 10 5.13 3.64 0.55
C ALA A 10 6.52 3.03 0.28
N ALA A 11 6.73 2.55 -0.95
CA ALA A 11 8.05 2.27 -1.50
C ALA A 11 8.53 3.48 -2.32
N GLN A 12 9.82 3.79 -2.25
CA GLN A 12 10.41 4.96 -2.91
C GLN A 12 11.79 4.63 -3.53
N CYS A 13 12.13 5.33 -4.61
CA CYS A 13 13.50 5.40 -5.12
C CYS A 13 14.44 6.17 -4.17
N GLU A 14 15.73 6.14 -4.44
CA GLU A 14 16.76 6.89 -3.71
C GLU A 14 16.46 8.40 -3.60
N ASN A 15 15.85 8.97 -4.64
CA ASN A 15 15.44 10.38 -4.69
C ASN A 15 14.02 10.64 -4.16
N ARG A 16 13.43 9.69 -3.41
CA ARG A 16 12.06 9.73 -2.89
C ARG A 16 10.95 9.72 -3.96
N GLY A 17 11.26 9.32 -5.20
CA GLY A 17 10.27 9.11 -6.25
C GLY A 17 9.41 7.87 -5.98
N ILE A 18 8.09 7.97 -6.13
CA ILE A 18 7.12 6.88 -5.84
C ILE A 18 6.32 6.41 -7.07
N GLY A 19 6.43 7.12 -8.20
CA GLY A 19 5.59 6.88 -9.36
C GLY A 19 6.02 7.71 -10.56
N ILE A 20 5.75 7.20 -11.75
CA ILE A 20 5.92 7.89 -13.03
C ILE A 20 4.73 7.58 -13.93
N SER A 21 4.12 8.60 -14.53
CA SER A 21 2.99 8.47 -15.45
C SER A 21 1.82 7.61 -14.91
N GLY A 22 1.52 7.75 -13.62
CA GLY A 22 0.42 7.03 -12.95
C GLY A 22 0.71 5.56 -12.62
N ARG A 23 1.97 5.10 -12.71
CA ARG A 23 2.38 3.73 -12.39
C ARG A 23 3.61 3.72 -11.49
N LEU A 24 3.87 2.58 -10.86
CA LEU A 24 5.15 2.33 -10.21
C LEU A 24 6.27 2.28 -11.27
N PRO A 25 7.44 2.89 -11.02
CA PRO A 25 8.55 2.85 -11.97
C PRO A 25 9.29 1.50 -11.99
N TRP A 26 8.85 0.53 -11.18
CA TRP A 26 9.45 -0.79 -11.04
C TRP A 26 8.40 -1.90 -10.99
N ARG A 27 8.86 -3.16 -11.12
CA ARG A 27 8.06 -4.36 -10.88
C ARG A 27 8.83 -5.32 -9.96
N LEU A 28 8.72 -5.09 -8.66
CA LEU A 28 9.43 -5.83 -7.61
C LEU A 28 8.45 -6.78 -6.90
N LYS A 29 8.45 -8.07 -7.26
CA LYS A 29 7.49 -9.05 -6.72
C LYS A 29 7.55 -9.16 -5.19
N ASN A 30 8.76 -9.17 -4.62
CA ASN A 30 8.95 -9.32 -3.18
C ASN A 30 8.44 -8.10 -2.41
N GLU A 31 8.55 -6.90 -2.98
CA GLU A 31 8.03 -5.68 -2.37
C GLU A 31 6.50 -5.69 -2.37
N MET A 32 5.86 -6.09 -3.48
CA MET A 32 4.40 -6.24 -3.52
C MET A 32 3.87 -7.31 -2.57
N ALA A 33 4.63 -8.40 -2.37
CA ALA A 33 4.31 -9.43 -1.38
C ALA A 33 4.39 -8.86 0.05
N TYR A 34 5.42 -8.07 0.35
CA TYR A 34 5.56 -7.37 1.62
C TYR A 34 4.42 -6.37 1.87
N PHE A 35 4.08 -5.54 0.88
CA PHE A 35 2.94 -4.62 0.97
C PHE A 35 1.64 -5.37 1.29
N THR A 36 1.41 -6.49 0.60
CA THR A 36 0.22 -7.34 0.81
C THR A 36 0.18 -7.91 2.23
N ASP A 37 1.30 -8.47 2.71
CA ASP A 37 1.40 -9.04 4.05
C ASP A 37 1.13 -7.97 5.12
N VAL A 38 1.86 -6.86 5.09
CA VAL A 38 1.75 -5.78 6.08
C VAL A 38 0.34 -5.17 6.11
N THR A 39 -0.27 -4.96 4.94
CA THR A 39 -1.61 -4.34 4.88
C THR A 39 -2.73 -5.33 5.19
N SER A 40 -2.54 -6.64 5.03
CA SER A 40 -3.59 -7.63 5.26
C SER A 40 -3.52 -8.30 6.63
N LYS A 41 -2.33 -8.38 7.23
CA LYS A 41 -2.09 -9.06 8.50
C LYS A 41 -2.78 -8.36 9.66
N THR A 42 -3.47 -9.14 10.48
CA THR A 42 -4.11 -8.70 11.72
C THR A 42 -3.71 -9.63 12.86
N GLU A 43 -3.73 -9.12 14.10
CA GLU A 43 -3.54 -9.96 15.30
C GLU A 43 -4.79 -10.79 15.65
N ASP A 44 -5.94 -10.38 15.12
CA ASP A 44 -7.26 -10.99 15.33
C ASP A 44 -7.82 -11.42 13.97
N ASP A 45 -7.99 -12.73 13.78
CA ASP A 45 -8.46 -13.35 12.54
C ASP A 45 -9.88 -12.91 12.15
N LYS A 46 -10.65 -12.33 13.08
CA LYS A 46 -12.00 -11.80 12.81
C LYS A 46 -11.98 -10.36 12.30
N LYS A 47 -10.82 -9.70 12.28
CA LYS A 47 -10.65 -8.32 11.85
C LYS A 47 -9.95 -8.24 10.50
N ARG A 48 -10.08 -7.09 9.86
CA ARG A 48 -9.37 -6.74 8.63
C ARG A 48 -8.92 -5.30 8.72
N ASN A 49 -7.77 -5.00 8.16
CA ASN A 49 -7.33 -3.62 7.97
C ASN A 49 -8.06 -3.00 6.78
N ALA A 50 -8.13 -1.67 6.77
CA ALA A 50 -8.58 -0.91 5.63
C ALA A 50 -7.37 -0.20 5.00
N VAL A 51 -7.26 -0.27 3.66
CA VAL A 51 -6.30 0.51 2.89
C VAL A 51 -7.05 1.69 2.29
N VAL A 52 -6.63 2.90 2.62
CA VAL A 52 -7.15 4.14 2.04
C VAL A 52 -6.15 4.60 0.98
N MET A 53 -6.63 4.86 -0.23
CA MET A 53 -5.79 5.32 -1.34
C MET A 53 -6.50 6.40 -2.15
N GLY A 54 -5.71 7.25 -2.80
CA GLY A 54 -6.25 8.24 -3.72
C GLY A 54 -6.83 7.60 -4.98
N ARG A 55 -7.82 8.24 -5.61
CA ARG A 55 -8.50 7.75 -6.82
C ARG A 55 -7.55 7.35 -7.95
N LYS A 56 -6.47 8.12 -8.18
CA LYS A 56 -5.49 7.78 -9.24
C LYS A 56 -4.65 6.54 -8.92
N THR A 57 -4.46 6.22 -7.65
CA THR A 57 -3.82 4.96 -7.22
C THR A 57 -4.76 3.80 -7.42
N TRP A 58 -6.05 3.97 -7.13
CA TRP A 58 -7.06 2.96 -7.43
C TRP A 58 -7.13 2.65 -8.92
N ASP A 59 -7.17 3.68 -9.77
CA ASP A 59 -7.23 3.54 -11.23
C ASP A 59 -5.98 2.87 -11.85
N SER A 60 -4.85 2.83 -11.13
CA SER A 60 -3.60 2.24 -11.62
C SER A 60 -3.47 0.73 -11.36
N ILE A 61 -4.36 0.15 -10.56
CA ILE A 61 -4.37 -1.28 -10.25
C ILE A 61 -4.90 -2.08 -11.45
N PRO A 62 -4.19 -3.10 -11.94
CA PRO A 62 -4.68 -3.98 -13.02
C PRO A 62 -6.02 -4.65 -12.67
N LYS A 63 -6.87 -4.84 -13.69
CA LYS A 63 -8.14 -5.58 -13.57
C LYS A 63 -7.96 -7.07 -13.86
#